data_AF-A0A1X7NBR2-F1
#
_entry.id   AF-A0A1X7NBR2-F1
#
_cell.length_a   1.000
_cell.length_b   1.000
_cell.length_c   1.000
_cell.angle_alpha   90.00
_cell.angle_beta   90.00
_cell.angle_gamma   90.00
#
_symmetry.space_group_name_H-M   'P 1'
#
loop_
_entity.id
_entity.type
_entity.pdbx_description
1 polymer ?
#
loop_
_entity_poly.entity_id
_entity_poly.type
_entity_poly.pdbx_seq_one_letter_code
_entity_poly.pdbx_strand_id
1 'polypeptide(L)' 'MNKAIFKQPFFYTALVNFILALAFIFQKGYVARLGSFLCFSTFIVSFYKTNKAVRKK' A
#
# COMPACT_ATOMS: atom_id res chain seq x y z
N MET A 1 -11.27 -10.84 -9.58
CA MET A 1 -10.17 -10.62 -8.62
C MET A 1 -9.82 -11.94 -7.94
N ASN A 2 -8.54 -12.32 -7.90
CA ASN A 2 -8.11 -13.58 -7.30
C ASN A 2 -8.29 -13.52 -5.77
N LYS A 3 -9.19 -14.35 -5.22
CA LYS A 3 -9.54 -14.31 -3.78
C LYS A 3 -8.35 -14.62 -2.87
N ALA A 4 -7.30 -15.26 -3.40
CA ALA A 4 -6.06 -15.54 -2.68
C ALA A 4 -5.28 -14.28 -2.26
N ILE A 5 -5.51 -13.15 -2.93
CA ILE A 5 -4.87 -11.86 -2.62
C ILE A 5 -5.28 -11.37 -1.23
N PHE A 6 -6.55 -11.56 -0.83
CA PHE A 6 -7.07 -11.14 0.48
C PHE A 6 -6.51 -11.96 1.65
N LYS A 7 -5.92 -13.14 1.40
CA LYS A 7 -5.31 -13.98 2.45
C LYS A 7 -3.86 -13.62 2.73
N GLN A 8 -3.26 -12.73 1.94
CA GLN A 8 -1.87 -12.34 2.10
C GLN A 8 -1.75 -11.21 3.13
N PRO A 9 -0.88 -11.33 4.15
CA PRO A 9 -0.69 -10.28 5.15
C PRO A 9 -0.23 -8.95 4.52
N PHE A 10 0.57 -9.05 3.44
CA PHE A 10 1.04 -7.90 2.66
C PHE A 10 -0.07 -7.11 1.98
N PHE A 11 -1.25 -7.71 1.73
CA PHE A 11 -2.40 -7.00 1.19
C PHE A 11 -2.98 -6.02 2.21
N TYR A 12 -3.10 -6.43 3.47
CA TYR A 12 -3.57 -5.55 4.54
C TYR A 12 -2.57 -4.44 4.84
N THR A 13 -1.26 -4.74 4.80
CA THR A 13 -0.22 -3.71 4.91
C THR A 13 -0.31 -2.70 3.76
N ALA A 14 -0.57 -3.15 2.53
CA ALA A 14 -0.80 -2.26 1.41
C ALA A 14 -2.04 -1.37 1.66
N LEU A 15 -3.16 -1.97 2.07
CA LEU A 15 -4.40 -1.23 2.35
C LEU A 15 -4.21 -0.12 3.40
N VAL A 16 -3.52 -0.43 4.50
CA VAL A 16 -3.23 0.54 5.57
C VAL A 16 -2.35 1.68 5.04
N ASN A 17 -1.29 1.38 4.28
CA ASN A 17 -0.43 2.41 3.68
C ASN A 17 -1.19 3.29 2.68
N PHE A 18 -2.16 2.73 1.94
CA PHE A 18 -3.00 3.49 1.03
C PHE A 18 -3.92 4.48 1.76
N ILE A 19 -4.55 4.05 2.86
CA ILE A 19 -5.37 4.92 3.71
C ILE A 19 -4.50 6.02 4.35
N LEU A 20 -3.30 5.68 4.81
CA LEU A 20 -2.34 6.64 5.36
C LEU A 20 -1.92 7.68 4.31
N ALA A 21 -1.61 7.23 3.09
CA ALA A 21 -1.26 8.13 1.98
C ALA A 21 -2.40 9.10 1.65
N LEU A 22 -3.65 8.60 1.64
CA LEU A 22 -4.84 9.44 1.47
C LEU A 22 -4.96 10.49 2.59
N ALA A 23 -4.77 10.10 3.86
CA ALA A 23 -4.80 11.02 4.98
C ALA A 23 -3.73 12.12 4.85
N PHE A 24 -2.53 11.76 4.39
CA PHE A 24 -1.45 12.72 4.15
C PHE A 24 -1.70 13.63 2.93
N ILE A 25 -2.40 13.17 1.90
CA ILE A 25 -2.78 14.00 0.73
C ILE A 25 -3.68 15.18 1.13
N PHE A 26 -4.59 14.97 2.10
CA PHE A 26 -5.48 16.03 2.57
C PHE A 26 -4.80 17.00 3.55
N GLN A 27 -3.62 16.67 4.07
CA GLN A 27 -2.85 17.59 4.91
C GLN A 27 -2.02 18.57 4.07
N LYS A 28 -2.05 19.85 4.46
CA LYS A 28 -1.20 20.88 3.87
C LYS A 28 0.17 20.87 4.55
N GLY A 29 1.23 20.66 3.78
CA GLY A 29 2.60 20.75 4.27
C GLY A 29 3.58 19.92 3.43
N TYR A 30 4.83 20.37 3.35
CA TYR A 30 5.88 19.66 2.61
C TYR A 30 6.15 18.26 3.20
N VAL A 31 6.13 18.15 4.53
CA VAL A 31 6.30 16.88 5.25
C VAL A 31 5.16 15.90 4.95
N ALA A 32 3.92 16.39 4.87
CA ALA A 32 2.77 15.56 4.52
C ALA A 32 2.85 15.05 3.08
N ARG A 33 3.32 15.88 2.12
CA ARG A 33 3.58 15.43 0.74
C ARG A 33 4.64 14.33 0.67
N LEU A 34 5.75 14.48 1.40
CA LEU A 34 6.78 13.44 1.46
C LEU A 34 6.27 12.16 2.14
N GLY A 35 5.52 12.29 3.24
CA GLY A 35 4.89 11.17 3.94
C GLY A 35 3.91 10.42 3.03
N SER A 36 3.08 11.13 2.28
CA SER A 36 2.20 10.55 1.26
C SER A 36 3.00 9.80 0.19
N PHE A 37 4.07 10.40 -0.33
CA PHE A 37 4.88 9.78 -1.39
C PHE A 37 5.56 8.48 -0.93
N LEU A 38 6.09 8.47 0.29
CA LEU A 38 6.64 7.28 0.92
C LEU A 38 5.59 6.21 1.16
N CYS A 39 4.41 6.57 1.69
CA CYS A 39 3.30 5.63 1.91
C CYS A 39 2.77 5.04 0.59
N PHE A 40 2.77 5.83 -0.48
CA PHE A 40 2.36 5.37 -1.80
C PHE A 40 3.39 4.40 -2.40
N SER A 41 4.68 4.67 -2.17
CA SER A 41 5.77 3.78 -2.61
C SER A 41 5.73 2.44 -1.87
N THR A 42 5.52 2.45 -0.55
CA THR A 42 5.38 1.22 0.25
C THR A 42 4.11 0.44 -0.10
N PHE A 43 3.03 1.13 -0.46
CA PHE A 43 1.82 0.52 -1.03
C PHE A 43 2.13 -0.26 -2.31
N ILE A 44 2.77 0.37 -3.29
CA ILE A 44 3.12 -0.28 -4.57
C ILE A 44 4.01 -1.50 -4.35
N VAL A 45 5.04 -1.39 -3.51
CA VAL A 45 5.96 -2.50 -3.21
C VAL A 45 5.24 -3.66 -2.51
N SER A 46 4.37 -3.36 -1.54
CA SER A 46 3.59 -4.37 -0.82
C SER A 46 2.57 -5.05 -1.74
N PHE A 47 1.95 -4.30 -2.64
CA PHE A 47 1.02 -4.83 -3.63
C PHE A 47 1.73 -5.71 -4.66
N TYR A 48 2.92 -5.31 -5.13
CA TYR A 48 3.75 -6.12 -6.01
C TYR A 48 4.19 -7.44 -5.36
N LYS A 49 4.63 -7.39 -4.10
CA LYS A 49 4.97 -8.59 -3.31
C LYS A 49 3.76 -9.51 -3.14
N THR A 50 2.59 -8.95 -2.84
CA THR A 50 1.33 -9.69 -2.72
C THR A 50 0.99 -10.43 -4.01
N ASN A 51 1.02 -9.73 -5.16
CA ASN A 51 0.75 -10.35 -6.45
C ASN A 51 1.79 -11.42 -6.81
N LYS A 52 3.07 -11.21 -6.49
CA LYS A 52 4.13 -12.19 -6.72
C LYS A 52 3.94 -13.43 -5.83
N ALA A 53 3.53 -13.25 -4.57
CA ALA A 53 3.28 -14.34 -3.65
C ALA A 53 2.02 -15.16 -4.01
N VAL A 54 1.01 -14.52 -4.60
CA VAL A 54 -0.17 -15.20 -5.15
C VAL A 54 0.14 -15.93 -6.46
N ARG A 55 1.00 -15.39 -7.33
CA ARG A 55 1.44 -16.09 -8.55
C ARG A 55 2.33 -17.30 -8.32
N LYS A 56 2.95 -17.41 -7.14
CA LYS A 56 3.82 -18.54 -6.75
C LYS A 56 3.07 -19.66 -6.02
N LYS A 57 1.80 -19.46 -5.65
CA LYS A 57 0.93 -20.44 -5.01
C LYS A 57 -0.07 -20.97 -6.02
#